data_AF-A0A6P1AC00-F1
#
_entry.id   AF-A0A6P1AC00-F1
#
_cell.length_a   1.000
_cell.length_b   1.000
_cell.length_c   1.000
_cell.angle_alpha   90.00
_cell.angle_beta   90.00
_cell.angle_gamma   90.00
#
_symmetry.space_group_name_H-M   'P 1'
#
loop_
_entity.id
_entity.type
_entity.pdbx_description
1 polymer ?
#
loop_
_entity_poly.entity_id
_entity_poly.type
_entity_poly.pdbx_seq_one_letter_code
_entity_poly.pdbx_strand_id
1 'polypeptide(L)'
;MEAIFWSVEEVAHRAKQFYENGIRQEIESGDNFGKMIVINAETGEYGIDQTGVETALKLKQKNPNARLFTMRIGYDVAVSFGGASERIVE
;
A
#
# COMPACT_ATOMS: atom_id res chain seq x y z
N MET A 1 -4.21 13.82 -16.20
CA MET A 1 -5.29 13.02 -15.58
C MET A 1 -5.94 13.91 -14.53
N GLU A 2 -7.25 14.14 -14.64
CA GLU A 2 -7.98 14.97 -13.65
C GLU A 2 -7.96 14.30 -12.27
N ALA A 3 -7.99 15.10 -11.21
CA ALA A 3 -7.98 14.58 -9.85
C ALA A 3 -9.35 13.99 -9.50
N ILE A 4 -9.39 12.69 -9.19
CA ILE A 4 -10.58 12.06 -8.63
C ILE A 4 -10.61 12.33 -7.12
N PHE A 5 -11.61 13.09 -6.67
CA PHE A 5 -11.79 13.42 -5.25
C PHE A 5 -12.53 12.31 -4.50
N TRP A 6 -11.83 11.20 -4.24
CA TRP A 6 -12.27 10.20 -3.29
C TRP A 6 -11.92 10.59 -1.86
N SER A 7 -12.79 10.21 -0.90
CA SER A 7 -12.48 10.30 0.51
C SER A 7 -11.26 9.40 0.84
N VAL A 8 -10.64 9.61 1.99
CA VAL A 8 -9.48 8.79 2.40
C VAL A 8 -9.88 7.34 2.61
N GLU A 9 -11.11 7.08 3.05
CA GLU A 9 -11.68 5.75 3.24
C GLU A 9 -11.89 5.04 1.91
N GLU A 10 -12.38 5.74 0.89
CA GLU A 10 -12.58 5.18 -0.45
C GLU A 10 -11.22 4.84 -1.10
N VAL A 11 -10.21 5.70 -0.95
CA VAL A 11 -8.83 5.41 -1.41
C VAL A 11 -8.29 4.15 -0.74
N ALA A 12 -8.45 4.04 0.59
CA ALA A 12 -8.01 2.88 1.36
C ALA A 12 -8.75 1.61 0.92
N HIS A 13 -10.08 1.68 0.77
CA HIS A 13 -10.93 0.56 0.36
C HIS A 13 -10.49 0.01 -1.00
N ARG A 14 -10.32 0.88 -2.01
CA ARG A 14 -9.90 0.48 -3.35
C ARG A 14 -8.50 -0.12 -3.37
N ALA A 15 -7.54 0.51 -2.69
CA ALA A 15 -6.18 -0.03 -2.58
C ALA A 15 -6.17 -1.41 -1.90
N LYS A 16 -6.99 -1.59 -0.86
CA LYS A 16 -7.14 -2.89 -0.19
C LYS A 16 -7.78 -3.94 -1.11
N GLN A 17 -8.74 -3.58 -1.94
CA GLN A 17 -9.30 -4.51 -2.94
C GLN A 17 -8.23 -5.01 -3.91
N PHE A 18 -7.33 -4.15 -4.39
CA PHE A 18 -6.18 -4.59 -5.20
C PHE A 18 -5.25 -5.52 -4.41
N TYR A 19 -5.00 -5.20 -3.15
CA TYR A 19 -4.17 -6.03 -2.27
C TYR A 19 -4.74 -7.45 -2.15
N GLU A 20 -5.97 -7.59 -1.67
CA GLU A 20 -6.60 -8.89 -1.38
C GLU A 20 -6.86 -9.71 -2.64
N ASN A 21 -7.28 -9.08 -3.74
CA ASN A 21 -7.74 -9.78 -4.95
C ASN A 21 -6.63 -10.12 -5.96
N GLY A 22 -5.35 -10.00 -5.58
CA GLY A 22 -4.25 -10.40 -6.46
C GLY A 22 -2.87 -10.18 -5.87
N ILE A 23 -2.56 -8.94 -5.50
CA ILE A 23 -1.20 -8.54 -5.09
C ILE A 23 -0.70 -9.38 -3.92
N ARG A 24 -1.56 -9.64 -2.93
CA ARG A 24 -1.22 -10.43 -1.74
C ARG A 24 -0.63 -11.79 -2.08
N GLN A 25 -1.21 -12.49 -3.05
CA GLN A 25 -0.75 -13.83 -3.48
C GLN A 25 0.63 -13.77 -4.15
N GLU A 26 0.98 -12.64 -4.76
CA GLU A 26 2.27 -12.44 -5.42
C GLU A 26 3.36 -12.05 -4.42
N ILE A 27 3.03 -11.26 -3.39
CA ILE A 27 4.04 -10.55 -2.61
C ILE A 27 4.15 -10.97 -1.14
N GLU A 28 3.16 -11.65 -0.55
CA GLU A 28 3.28 -12.21 0.80
C GLU A 28 4.12 -13.49 0.81
N SER A 29 5.34 -13.38 0.30
CA SER A 29 6.31 -14.47 0.25
C SER A 29 7.72 -13.95 0.55
N GLY A 30 8.55 -14.85 1.09
CA GLY A 30 9.98 -14.60 1.28
C GLY A 30 10.29 -13.38 2.16
N ASP A 31 11.12 -12.49 1.61
CA ASP A 31 11.70 -11.33 2.30
C ASP A 31 10.80 -10.08 2.26
N ASN A 32 9.60 -10.17 1.69
CA ASN A 32 8.69 -9.04 1.58
C ASN A 32 7.87 -8.78 2.85
N PHE A 33 7.72 -9.77 3.73
CA PHE A 33 7.02 -9.58 5.00
C PHE A 33 7.64 -8.42 5.79
N GLY A 34 6.79 -7.52 6.26
CA GLY A 34 7.21 -6.36 7.03
C GLY A 34 7.72 -5.19 6.21
N LYS A 35 7.94 -5.32 4.89
CA LYS A 35 8.16 -4.16 4.02
C LYS A 35 6.85 -3.38 3.83
N MET A 36 6.98 -2.15 3.35
CA MET A 36 5.83 -1.32 2.97
C MET A 36 5.52 -1.50 1.49
N ILE A 37 4.24 -1.62 1.18
CA ILE A 37 3.72 -1.51 -0.18
C ILE A 37 2.94 -0.19 -0.31
N VAL A 38 3.16 0.51 -1.42
CA VAL A 38 2.38 1.69 -1.80
C VAL A 38 1.60 1.36 -3.06
N ILE A 39 0.27 1.50 -2.99
CA ILE A 39 -0.65 1.16 -4.07
C ILE A 39 -1.33 2.43 -4.55
N ASN A 40 -1.39 2.63 -5.87
CA ASN A 40 -2.25 3.61 -6.50
C ASN A 40 -3.69 3.09 -6.53
N ALA A 41 -4.58 3.72 -5.77
CA ALA A 41 -5.98 3.32 -5.63
C ALA A 41 -6.83 3.49 -6.92
N GLU A 42 -6.32 4.23 -7.90
CA GLU A 42 -6.97 4.39 -9.21
C GLU A 42 -6.65 3.23 -10.15
N THR A 43 -5.39 2.78 -10.16
CA THR A 43 -4.86 1.89 -11.21
C THR A 43 -4.43 0.51 -10.72
N GLY A 44 -4.22 0.34 -9.41
CA GLY A 44 -3.60 -0.85 -8.84
C GLY A 44 -2.09 -0.92 -9.03
N GLU A 45 -1.46 0.07 -9.69
CA GLU A 45 0.00 0.15 -9.80
C GLU A 45 0.61 0.26 -8.39
N TYR A 46 1.60 -0.58 -8.11
CA TYR A 46 2.21 -0.65 -6.78
C TYR A 46 3.73 -0.74 -6.83
N GLY A 47 4.35 -0.47 -5.69
CA GLY A 47 5.75 -0.79 -5.45
C GLY A 47 6.00 -1.10 -3.98
N ILE A 48 7.13 -1.73 -3.71
CA ILE A 48 7.52 -2.21 -2.38
C ILE A 48 8.88 -1.62 -2.02
N ASP A 49 8.98 -1.02 -0.83
CA ASP A 49 10.25 -0.63 -0.23
C ASP A 49 10.18 -0.68 1.30
N GLN A 50 11.28 -0.38 2.00
CA GLN A 50 11.33 -0.49 3.46
C GLN A 50 10.41 0.48 4.21
N THR A 51 10.10 1.64 3.61
CA THR A 51 9.42 2.76 4.27
C THR A 51 8.16 3.24 3.55
N GLY A 52 8.00 2.88 2.28
CA GLY A 52 7.01 3.39 1.33
C GLY A 52 7.39 4.75 0.71
N VAL A 53 8.43 5.43 1.20
CA VAL A 53 8.72 6.82 0.80
C VAL A 53 9.21 6.89 -0.63
N GLU A 54 10.20 6.08 -1.00
CA GLU A 54 10.76 6.10 -2.35
C GLU A 54 9.73 5.69 -3.40
N THR A 55 8.93 4.66 -3.10
CA THR A 55 7.86 4.22 -3.98
C THR A 55 6.81 5.31 -4.15
N ALA A 56 6.36 5.94 -3.06
CA ALA A 56 5.38 7.02 -3.14
C ALA A 56 5.89 8.19 -3.99
N LEU A 57 7.16 8.57 -3.84
CA LEU A 57 7.78 9.62 -4.65
C LEU A 57 7.80 9.23 -6.14
N LYS A 58 8.20 8.00 -6.48
CA LYS A 58 8.21 7.51 -7.88
C LYS A 58 6.81 7.52 -8.50
N LEU A 59 5.80 7.04 -7.78
CA LEU A 59 4.42 7.03 -8.25
C LEU A 59 3.87 8.45 -8.43
N LYS A 60 4.20 9.37 -7.52
CA LYS A 60 3.84 10.79 -7.63
C LYS A 60 4.58 11.53 -8.74
N GLN A 61 5.82 11.17 -9.05
CA GLN A 61 6.54 11.72 -10.20
C GLN A 61 5.86 11.32 -11.52
N LYS A 62 5.39 10.07 -11.62
CA LYS A 62 4.64 9.59 -12.79
C LYS A 62 3.26 10.23 -12.91
N ASN A 63 2.54 10.36 -11.79
CA ASN A 63 1.25 11.03 -11.72
C ASN A 63 1.13 11.84 -10.42
N PRO A 64 1.27 13.18 -10.48
CA PRO A 64 1.15 14.04 -9.30
C PRO A 64 -0.18 13.90 -8.54
N ASN A 65 -1.24 13.56 -9.27
CA ASN A 65 -2.59 13.40 -8.73
C ASN A 65 -2.86 12.00 -8.16
N ALA A 66 -1.94 11.04 -8.29
CA ALA A 66 -2.15 9.66 -7.86
C ALA A 66 -2.62 9.58 -6.41
N ARG A 67 -3.74 8.90 -6.17
CA ARG A 67 -4.26 8.64 -4.83
C ARG A 67 -3.61 7.38 -4.29
N LEU A 68 -2.60 7.55 -3.44
CA LEU A 68 -1.79 6.46 -2.92
C LEU A 68 -2.28 6.01 -1.55
N PHE A 69 -2.19 4.71 -1.29
CA PHE A 69 -2.38 4.12 0.03
C PHE A 69 -1.19 3.23 0.38
N THR A 70 -0.72 3.29 1.62
CA THR A 70 0.45 2.54 2.08
C THR A 70 0.05 1.58 3.19
N MET A 71 0.54 0.34 3.11
CA MET A 71 0.30 -0.71 4.10
C MET A 71 1.56 -1.55 4.32
N ARG A 72 1.61 -2.27 5.44
CA ARG A 72 2.71 -3.18 5.76
C ARG A 72 2.33 -4.61 5.41
N ILE A 73 3.18 -5.26 4.62
CA ILE A 73 2.89 -6.59 4.05
C ILE A 73 2.85 -7.64 5.17
N GLY A 74 1.69 -8.28 5.35
CA GLY A 74 1.43 -9.31 6.35
C GLY A 74 1.16 -8.81 7.77
N TYR A 75 0.84 -7.53 7.98
CA TYR A 75 0.56 -6.95 9.30
C TYR A 75 -0.76 -6.19 9.31
N ASP A 76 -1.40 -6.13 10.48
CA ASP A 76 -2.68 -5.43 10.70
C ASP A 76 -2.54 -3.90 10.76
N VAL A 77 -1.34 -3.43 11.09
CA VAL A 77 -0.99 -2.02 11.16
C VAL A 77 0.23 -1.68 10.29
N ALA A 78 0.21 -0.50 9.67
CA ALA A 78 1.36 -0.01 8.92
C ALA A 78 2.52 0.38 9.85
N VAL A 79 2.24 1.08 10.95
CA VAL A 79 3.23 1.54 11.94
C VAL A 79 2.59 1.51 13.32
N SER A 80 3.34 1.06 14.33
CA SER A 80 2.99 1.19 15.75
C SER A 80 3.91 2.22 16.43
N PHE A 81 3.36 2.99 17.36
CA PHE A 81 4.14 3.89 18.22
C PHE A 81 4.11 3.35 19.64
N GLY A 82 5.26 2.95 20.18
CA GLY A 82 5.39 2.48 21.57
C GLY A 82 4.74 1.13 21.89
N GLY A 83 4.34 0.35 20.87
CA GLY A 83 3.73 -0.98 21.02
C GLY A 83 4.15 -1.94 19.91
N ALA A 84 3.79 -3.23 20.04
CA ALA A 84 4.09 -4.24 19.03
C ALA A 84 3.07 -4.20 17.88
N SER A 85 3.53 -4.52 16.67
CA SER A 85 2.68 -4.79 15.50
C SER A 85 2.46 -6.29 15.39
N GLU A 86 1.22 -6.74 15.16
CA GLU A 86 0.92 -8.16 15.04
C GLU A 86 0.95 -8.60 13.57
N ARG A 87 1.59 -9.74 13.33
CA ARG A 87 1.56 -10.37 12.01
C ARG A 87 0.20 -11.03 11.85
N ILE A 88 -0.48 -10.76 10.74
CA ILE A 88 -1.68 -11.51 10.39
C ILE A 88 -1.23 -12.88 9.90
N VAL A 89 -1.65 -13.93 10.62
CA VAL A 89 -1.47 -15.32 10.21
C VAL A 89 -2.85 -15.83 9.81
N GLU A 90 -3.09 -15.97 8.52
CA GLU A 90 -4.24 -16.70 7.97
C GLU A 90 -3.82 -18.09 7.50
#